data_AF-A0A8W8JSR0-F1
#
_entry.id   AF-A0A8W8JSR0-F1
#
_cell.length_a   1.000
_cell.length_b   1.000
_cell.length_c   1.000
_cell.angle_alpha   90.00
_cell.angle_beta   90.00
_cell.angle_gamma   90.00
#
_symmetry.space_group_name_H-M   'P 1'
#
loop_
_entity.id
_entity.type
_entity.pdbx_description
1 polymer ?
#
loop_
_entity_poly.entity_id
_entity_poly.type
_entity_poly.pdbx_seq_one_letter_code
_entity_poly.pdbx_strand_id
1 'polypeptide(L)'
;MKSGDFLAVVLYQLGIFSFVSLCQIKVADIKVKGDFVFENFTTSAWKTVKYNSFTPIEGITIYSTSDQKSQFGLKGDQPFVYNVARIGITPTRSVCYSDTGTVEFLDNNQAKMFLKYHNKKTGQTHQQNQWVLYTDYDNMAVVYACQKEQTDGTCHADHRYIWILAKKSTLTPEEEARANGIAASVCISGLKTVDHNQPCP
;
A
#
# COMPACT_ATOMS: atom_id res chain seq x y z
N MET A 1 -5.88 -18.46 -57.44
CA MET A 1 -6.80 -17.66 -56.59
C MET A 1 -7.89 -18.59 -56.10
N LYS A 2 -8.08 -18.89 -54.81
CA LYS A 2 -7.72 -18.22 -53.55
C LYS A 2 -7.02 -19.20 -52.58
N SER A 3 -5.99 -18.71 -51.90
CA SER A 3 -5.38 -19.28 -50.69
C SER A 3 -6.23 -18.92 -49.46
N GLY A 4 -6.12 -19.58 -48.32
CA GLY A 4 -5.28 -20.69 -47.94
C GLY A 4 -5.68 -21.10 -46.53
N ASP A 5 -6.43 -22.20 -46.43
CA ASP A 5 -6.44 -23.06 -45.27
C ASP A 5 -5.53 -24.23 -45.63
N PHE A 6 -4.58 -24.51 -44.73
CA PHE A 6 -3.53 -25.54 -44.72
C PHE A 6 -2.12 -24.93 -44.69
N LEU A 7 -1.64 -24.68 -43.48
CA LEU A 7 -0.31 -25.18 -43.15
C LEU A 7 -0.32 -25.75 -41.73
N ALA A 8 -0.30 -27.09 -41.73
CA ALA A 8 -0.05 -27.93 -40.58
C ALA A 8 1.23 -27.50 -39.86
N VAL A 9 1.12 -27.50 -38.53
CA VAL A 9 2.07 -28.07 -37.57
C VAL A 9 3.39 -28.54 -38.20
N VAL A 10 4.48 -27.87 -37.82
CA VAL A 10 5.79 -28.41 -37.38
C VAL A 10 6.87 -27.35 -37.63
N LEU A 11 7.49 -26.87 -36.54
CA LEU A 11 8.89 -26.44 -36.39
C LEU A 11 9.05 -25.97 -34.92
N TYR A 12 9.19 -26.91 -33.97
CA TYR A 12 10.44 -27.30 -33.30
C TYR A 12 11.27 -26.16 -32.65
N GLN A 13 11.33 -26.27 -31.31
CA GLN A 13 12.45 -25.94 -30.40
C GLN A 13 12.43 -24.60 -29.63
N LEU A 14 12.22 -24.74 -28.30
CA LEU A 14 12.61 -23.83 -27.22
C LEU A 14 12.10 -22.38 -27.29
N GLY A 15 10.83 -22.19 -27.62
CA GLY A 15 10.13 -20.94 -27.33
C GLY A 15 9.47 -21.01 -25.96
N ILE A 16 10.20 -20.71 -24.88
CA ILE A 16 9.54 -20.26 -23.64
C ILE A 16 8.85 -18.95 -24.01
N PHE A 17 7.58 -19.02 -24.42
CA PHE A 17 6.70 -17.86 -24.34
C PHE A 17 6.56 -17.59 -22.86
N SER A 18 7.49 -16.80 -22.31
CA SER A 18 7.22 -16.03 -21.11
C SER A 18 6.03 -15.16 -21.48
N PHE A 19 4.83 -15.64 -21.19
CA PHE A 19 3.70 -14.77 -20.95
C PHE A 19 4.14 -13.91 -19.79
N VAL A 20 4.79 -12.78 -20.10
CA VAL A 20 4.87 -11.68 -19.18
C VAL A 20 3.42 -11.33 -18.95
N SER A 21 2.86 -11.85 -17.86
CA SER A 21 1.54 -11.46 -17.40
C SER A 21 1.62 -9.96 -17.17
N LEU A 22 1.21 -9.19 -18.18
CA LEU A 22 1.05 -7.76 -18.05
C LEU A 22 -0.03 -7.59 -17.00
N CYS A 23 0.36 -7.19 -15.80
CA CYS A 23 -0.57 -7.00 -14.72
C CYS A 23 -1.45 -5.79 -15.06
N GLN A 24 -2.72 -6.03 -15.33
CA GLN A 24 -3.69 -5.06 -15.87
C GLN A 24 -4.98 -5.03 -15.02
N ILE A 25 -4.82 -5.04 -13.69
CA ILE A 25 -5.98 -4.93 -12.78
C ILE A 25 -6.54 -3.50 -12.83
N LYS A 26 -7.85 -3.39 -13.04
CA LYS A 26 -8.55 -2.11 -12.91
C LYS A 26 -8.78 -1.79 -11.44
N VAL A 27 -8.73 -0.51 -11.08
CA VAL A 27 -8.96 -0.04 -9.70
C VAL A 27 -10.32 -0.50 -9.17
N ALA A 28 -11.35 -0.45 -10.02
CA ALA A 28 -12.70 -0.92 -9.69
C ALA A 28 -12.79 -2.42 -9.36
N ASP A 29 -11.87 -3.23 -9.88
CA ASP A 29 -11.89 -4.70 -9.70
C ASP A 29 -11.06 -5.16 -8.49
N ILE A 30 -10.30 -4.25 -7.85
CA ILE A 30 -9.49 -4.55 -6.67
C ILE A 30 -10.40 -5.00 -5.52
N LYS A 31 -10.14 -6.22 -5.01
CA LYS A 31 -10.87 -6.78 -3.88
C LYS A 31 -10.31 -6.23 -2.57
N VAL A 32 -11.19 -5.61 -1.79
CA VAL A 32 -10.92 -5.18 -0.42
C VAL A 32 -11.38 -6.24 0.58
N LYS A 33 -10.93 -6.15 1.83
CA LYS A 33 -11.37 -7.02 2.92
C LYS A 33 -12.89 -6.94 3.08
N GLY A 34 -13.57 -8.06 2.84
CA GLY A 34 -14.99 -8.21 3.14
C GLY A 34 -15.25 -8.09 4.65
N ASP A 35 -16.39 -7.50 5.00
CA ASP A 35 -16.85 -7.28 6.38
C ASP A 35 -15.78 -6.64 7.27
N PHE A 36 -15.01 -5.70 6.70
CA PHE A 36 -14.03 -4.96 7.47
C PHE A 36 -14.71 -4.09 8.52
N VAL A 37 -14.26 -4.20 9.77
CA VAL A 37 -14.74 -3.41 10.91
C VAL A 37 -13.59 -2.52 11.38
N PHE A 38 -13.73 -1.21 11.19
CA PHE A 38 -12.68 -0.24 11.50
C PHE A 38 -12.29 -0.25 12.98
N GLU A 39 -13.25 -0.41 13.89
CA GLU A 39 -13.00 -0.45 15.34
C GLU A 39 -12.03 -1.58 15.75
N ASN A 40 -12.12 -2.75 15.11
CA ASN A 40 -11.17 -3.84 15.36
C ASN A 40 -9.74 -3.49 14.90
N PHE A 41 -9.60 -2.50 14.02
CA PHE A 41 -8.31 -2.02 13.53
C PHE A 41 -7.64 -1.01 14.47
N THR A 42 -8.37 -0.49 15.48
CA THR A 42 -7.90 0.58 16.38
C THR A 42 -7.24 0.07 17.66
N THR A 43 -7.21 -1.25 17.90
CA THR A 43 -6.78 -1.86 19.16
C THR A 43 -5.35 -1.53 19.58
N SER A 44 -4.46 -1.31 18.61
CA SER A 44 -3.06 -0.98 18.84
C SER A 44 -2.40 -0.42 17.58
N ALA A 45 -1.26 0.23 17.75
CA ALA A 45 -0.49 0.76 16.64
C ALA A 45 -0.03 -0.36 15.70
N TRP A 46 -0.08 -0.07 14.42
CA TRP A 46 0.45 -0.90 13.36
C TRP A 46 1.84 -0.41 12.96
N LYS A 47 2.80 -1.33 12.82
CA LYS A 47 4.10 -1.05 12.24
C LYS A 47 4.06 -1.38 10.76
N THR A 48 4.47 -0.46 9.89
CA THR A 48 4.75 -0.83 8.51
C THR A 48 6.04 -1.63 8.49
N VAL A 49 5.97 -2.91 8.15
CA VAL A 49 7.14 -3.79 8.06
C VAL A 49 7.67 -3.93 6.63
N LYS A 50 6.78 -3.78 5.63
CA LYS A 50 7.17 -3.74 4.22
C LYS A 50 6.35 -2.72 3.43
N TYR A 51 6.92 -2.19 2.35
CA TYR A 51 6.27 -1.22 1.46
C TYR A 51 6.93 -1.21 0.07
N ASN A 52 6.29 -0.68 -0.96
CA ASN A 52 6.93 -0.55 -2.30
C ASN A 52 7.57 0.84 -2.51
N SER A 53 6.82 1.88 -2.20
CA SER A 53 7.21 3.27 -2.42
C SER A 53 6.56 4.17 -1.37
N PHE A 54 7.18 5.32 -1.14
CA PHE A 54 6.64 6.33 -0.25
C PHE A 54 5.79 7.30 -1.06
N THR A 55 4.66 7.72 -0.49
CA THR A 55 3.79 8.70 -1.13
C THR A 55 4.43 10.07 -1.10
N PRO A 56 4.58 10.77 -2.24
CA PRO A 56 5.20 12.09 -2.25
C PRO A 56 4.50 13.05 -1.28
N ILE A 57 5.30 13.74 -0.47
CA ILE A 57 4.85 14.84 0.38
C ILE A 57 5.37 16.12 -0.27
N GLU A 58 4.47 17.01 -0.67
CA GLU A 58 4.81 18.23 -1.37
C GLU A 58 5.88 19.05 -0.61
N GLY A 59 6.90 19.54 -1.31
CA GLY A 59 7.97 20.33 -0.68
C GLY A 59 8.93 19.54 0.21
N ILE A 60 8.83 18.20 0.29
CA ILE A 60 9.76 17.36 1.04
C ILE A 60 10.35 16.28 0.13
N THR A 61 11.68 16.32 -0.05
CA THR A 61 12.42 15.21 -0.66
C THR A 61 12.79 14.21 0.43
N ILE A 62 12.32 12.96 0.28
CA ILE A 62 12.56 11.89 1.24
C ILE A 62 13.63 10.95 0.69
N TYR A 63 14.77 10.90 1.37
CA TYR A 63 15.92 10.07 0.99
C TYR A 63 15.87 8.67 1.59
N SER A 64 15.28 8.55 2.78
CA SER A 64 15.14 7.28 3.49
C SER A 64 13.94 7.34 4.41
N THR A 65 13.45 6.16 4.82
CA THR A 65 12.40 6.05 5.81
C THR A 65 12.62 4.83 6.69
N SER A 66 12.36 5.00 7.98
CA SER A 66 12.36 3.95 8.99
C SER A 66 11.33 4.27 10.07
N ASP A 67 11.09 3.32 10.95
CA ASP A 67 10.14 3.40 12.06
C ASP A 67 8.74 3.95 11.69
N GLN A 68 8.19 3.47 10.58
CA GLN A 68 6.86 3.85 10.13
C GLN A 68 5.77 3.16 10.96
N LYS A 69 4.92 3.94 11.62
CA LYS A 69 3.80 3.44 12.41
C LYS A 69 2.53 4.22 12.11
N SER A 70 1.40 3.52 12.18
CA SER A 70 0.06 4.08 12.04
C SER A 70 -0.80 3.63 13.21
N GLN A 71 -1.40 4.59 13.93
CA GLN A 71 -2.39 4.32 14.96
C GLN A 71 -3.76 4.79 14.45
N PHE A 72 -4.64 3.84 14.16
CA PHE A 72 -6.04 4.12 13.86
C PHE A 72 -6.82 4.27 15.16
N GLY A 73 -7.83 5.13 15.16
CA GLY A 73 -8.60 5.41 16.36
C GLY A 73 -9.93 6.08 16.09
N LEU A 74 -10.72 6.18 17.14
CA LEU A 74 -12.01 6.87 17.17
C LEU A 74 -11.94 8.00 18.21
N LYS A 75 -12.41 9.20 17.83
CA LYS A 75 -12.63 10.32 18.76
C LYS A 75 -14.13 10.58 18.84
N GLY A 76 -14.81 9.94 19.80
CA GLY A 76 -16.25 9.72 19.68
C GLY A 76 -16.50 8.84 18.46
N ASP A 77 -17.43 9.22 17.59
CA ASP A 77 -17.71 8.47 16.35
C ASP A 77 -16.81 8.85 15.17
N GLN A 78 -15.87 9.80 15.36
CA GLN A 78 -15.04 10.31 14.28
C GLN A 78 -13.76 9.48 14.13
N PRO A 79 -13.57 8.77 13.00
CA PRO A 79 -12.37 7.98 12.77
C PRO A 79 -11.18 8.86 12.38
N PHE A 80 -10.02 8.52 12.94
CA PHE A 80 -8.77 9.19 12.67
C PHE A 80 -7.64 8.18 12.53
N VAL A 81 -6.53 8.65 11.95
CA VAL A 81 -5.24 7.95 12.00
C VAL A 81 -4.16 8.92 12.41
N TYR A 82 -3.20 8.46 13.20
CA TYR A 82 -1.97 9.17 13.50
C TYR A 82 -0.81 8.39 12.89
N ASN A 83 -0.03 9.02 12.03
CA ASN A 83 1.20 8.42 11.51
C ASN A 83 2.42 9.06 12.12
N VAL A 84 3.43 8.25 12.34
CA VAL A 84 4.78 8.68 12.67
C VAL A 84 5.77 7.88 11.84
N ALA A 85 6.81 8.55 11.36
CA ALA A 85 7.92 7.93 10.65
C ALA A 85 9.20 8.72 10.86
N ARG A 86 10.33 8.02 10.91
CA ARG A 86 11.63 8.65 10.71
C ARG A 86 11.85 8.81 9.21
N ILE A 87 12.08 10.04 8.77
CA ILE A 87 12.36 10.36 7.36
C ILE A 87 13.73 11.02 7.22
N GLY A 88 14.50 10.59 6.22
CA GLY A 88 15.74 11.24 5.80
C GLY A 88 15.41 12.46 4.95
N ILE A 89 15.74 13.66 5.43
CA ILE A 89 15.54 14.92 4.69
C ILE A 89 16.81 15.36 3.94
N THR A 90 17.94 14.74 4.27
CA THR A 90 19.17 14.73 3.47
C THR A 90 19.79 13.33 3.59
N PRO A 91 20.83 12.98 2.81
CA PRO A 91 21.51 11.70 2.97
C PRO A 91 22.09 11.42 4.36
N THR A 92 22.36 12.47 5.16
CA THR A 92 23.01 12.37 6.48
C THR A 92 22.13 12.79 7.65
N ARG A 93 20.93 13.35 7.39
CA ARG A 93 20.04 13.88 8.43
C ARG A 93 18.65 13.27 8.32
N SER A 94 18.18 12.68 9.43
CA SER A 94 16.81 12.23 9.60
C SER A 94 16.06 13.04 10.66
N VAL A 95 14.74 13.09 10.53
CA VAL A 95 13.82 13.71 11.49
C VAL A 95 12.62 12.80 11.72
N CYS A 96 11.98 12.92 12.88
CA CYS A 96 10.69 12.29 13.12
C CYS A 96 9.58 13.18 12.56
N TYR A 97 8.95 12.68 11.51
CA TYR A 97 7.76 13.27 10.89
C TYR A 97 6.52 12.61 11.47
N SER A 98 5.47 13.40 11.65
CA SER A 98 4.18 12.90 12.11
C SER A 98 3.04 13.76 11.59
N ASP A 99 1.93 13.13 11.27
CA ASP A 99 0.70 13.79 10.85
C ASP A 99 -0.52 13.12 11.50
N THR A 100 -1.68 13.76 11.35
CA THR A 100 -2.95 13.20 11.77
C THR A 100 -3.92 13.30 10.60
N GLY A 101 -4.55 12.18 10.26
CA GLY A 101 -5.55 12.09 9.21
C GLY A 101 -6.96 11.95 9.78
N THR A 102 -7.92 12.64 9.17
CA THR A 102 -9.34 12.28 9.28
C THR A 102 -9.66 11.19 8.26
N VAL A 103 -10.52 10.24 8.62
CA VAL A 103 -10.90 9.12 7.76
C VAL A 103 -12.32 9.32 7.24
N GLU A 104 -12.50 9.17 5.94
CA GLU A 104 -13.81 9.13 5.26
C GLU A 104 -13.97 7.76 4.61
N PHE A 105 -15.11 7.08 4.81
CA PHE A 105 -15.38 5.77 4.21
C PHE A 105 -16.08 5.93 2.86
N LEU A 106 -15.45 5.44 1.80
CA LEU A 106 -15.97 5.50 0.44
C LEU A 106 -16.99 4.38 0.20
N ASP A 107 -17.99 4.63 -0.62
CA ASP A 107 -19.01 3.65 -1.04
C ASP A 107 -19.73 2.94 0.14
N ASN A 108 -19.82 3.59 1.31
CA ASN A 108 -20.29 2.98 2.57
C ASN A 108 -19.51 1.69 2.95
N ASN A 109 -18.25 1.58 2.52
CA ASN A 109 -17.39 0.45 2.79
C ASN A 109 -16.20 0.89 3.65
N GLN A 110 -16.17 0.43 4.90
CA GLN A 110 -15.11 0.81 5.84
C GLN A 110 -13.70 0.38 5.39
N ALA A 111 -13.58 -0.64 4.53
CA ALA A 111 -12.29 -1.06 3.98
C ALA A 111 -11.75 -0.08 2.94
N LYS A 112 -12.57 0.83 2.40
CA LYS A 112 -12.14 1.86 1.44
C LYS A 112 -12.07 3.22 2.12
N MET A 113 -10.92 3.56 2.67
CA MET A 113 -10.73 4.84 3.35
C MET A 113 -10.19 5.90 2.40
N PHE A 114 -10.66 7.13 2.56
CA PHE A 114 -10.04 8.35 2.04
C PHE A 114 -9.56 9.21 3.21
N LEU A 115 -8.28 9.56 3.19
CA LEU A 115 -7.60 10.18 4.30
C LEU A 115 -7.17 11.59 3.94
N LYS A 116 -7.46 12.54 4.84
CA LYS A 116 -7.02 13.93 4.75
C LYS A 116 -6.08 14.21 5.91
N TYR A 117 -4.78 14.21 5.63
CA TYR A 117 -3.72 14.38 6.60
C TYR A 117 -3.39 15.85 6.84
N HIS A 118 -3.04 16.17 8.09
CA HIS A 118 -2.55 17.46 8.52
C HIS A 118 -1.35 17.29 9.45
N ASN A 119 -0.23 17.90 9.09
CA ASN A 119 0.95 18.01 9.94
C ASN A 119 0.85 19.27 10.82
N LYS A 120 0.68 19.08 12.13
CA LYS A 120 0.51 20.21 13.06
C LYS A 120 1.72 21.13 13.17
N LYS A 121 2.93 20.63 12.91
CA LYS A 121 4.17 21.42 13.06
C LYS A 121 4.42 22.30 11.83
N THR A 122 4.11 21.79 10.64
CA THR A 122 4.38 22.49 9.38
C THR A 122 3.15 23.15 8.76
N GLY A 123 1.94 22.80 9.23
CA GLY A 123 0.66 23.22 8.61
C GLY A 123 0.38 22.53 7.27
N GLN A 124 1.24 21.61 6.85
CA GLN A 124 1.08 20.91 5.58
C GLN A 124 -0.13 19.98 5.61
N THR A 125 -0.82 19.90 4.48
CA THR A 125 -1.89 18.92 4.26
C THR A 125 -1.59 18.05 3.04
N HIS A 126 -2.08 16.82 3.05
CA HIS A 126 -2.08 15.94 1.88
C HIS A 126 -3.21 14.93 1.98
N GLN A 127 -3.53 14.26 0.87
CA GLN A 127 -4.67 13.35 0.77
C GLN A 127 -4.27 12.03 0.14
N GLN A 128 -4.92 10.96 0.57
CA GLN A 128 -4.62 9.62 0.09
C GLN A 128 -5.80 8.66 0.30
N ASN A 129 -6.10 7.83 -0.71
CA ASN A 129 -6.89 6.63 -0.52
C ASN A 129 -6.06 5.57 0.22
N GLN A 130 -6.61 4.90 1.24
CA GLN A 130 -6.02 3.70 1.83
C GLN A 130 -7.08 2.61 1.93
N TRP A 131 -6.96 1.60 1.08
CA TRP A 131 -7.87 0.48 1.02
C TRP A 131 -7.28 -0.73 1.73
N VAL A 132 -8.01 -1.31 2.67
CA VAL A 132 -7.60 -2.53 3.37
C VAL A 132 -7.91 -3.73 2.48
N LEU A 133 -6.89 -4.34 1.90
CA LEU A 133 -7.04 -5.53 1.05
C LEU A 133 -7.14 -6.81 1.89
N TYR A 134 -6.45 -6.83 3.02
CA TYR A 134 -6.43 -7.96 3.94
C TYR A 134 -6.16 -7.48 5.35
N THR A 135 -6.79 -8.13 6.33
CA THR A 135 -6.32 -8.14 7.70
C THR A 135 -6.91 -9.32 8.46
N ASP A 136 -6.16 -9.82 9.43
CA ASP A 136 -6.64 -10.69 10.50
C ASP A 136 -6.88 -9.90 11.81
N TYR A 137 -6.72 -8.57 11.79
CA TYR A 137 -6.78 -7.62 12.91
C TYR A 137 -5.68 -7.78 13.97
N ASP A 138 -5.25 -9.02 14.22
CA ASP A 138 -4.37 -9.37 15.33
C ASP A 138 -2.88 -9.36 14.95
N ASN A 139 -2.50 -9.71 13.73
CA ASN A 139 -1.10 -9.89 13.37
C ASN A 139 -0.67 -9.04 12.19
N MET A 140 -1.43 -9.05 11.09
CA MET A 140 -1.04 -8.46 9.82
C MET A 140 -2.21 -7.76 9.12
N ALA A 141 -1.89 -6.69 8.41
CA ALA A 141 -2.79 -6.08 7.43
C ALA A 141 -2.04 -5.70 6.16
N VAL A 142 -2.77 -5.61 5.05
CA VAL A 142 -2.26 -5.13 3.77
C VAL A 142 -3.12 -3.96 3.33
N VAL A 143 -2.50 -2.79 3.23
CA VAL A 143 -3.15 -1.54 2.87
C VAL A 143 -2.59 -1.06 1.53
N TYR A 144 -3.48 -0.68 0.61
CA TYR A 144 -3.16 -0.28 -0.75
C TYR A 144 -3.70 1.12 -1.06
N ALA A 145 -3.00 1.86 -1.90
CA ALA A 145 -3.46 3.12 -2.46
C ALA A 145 -3.23 3.17 -3.97
N CYS A 146 -4.26 3.61 -4.69
CA CYS A 146 -4.09 4.20 -6.02
C CYS A 146 -4.35 5.70 -5.93
N GLN A 147 -3.37 6.52 -6.34
CA GLN A 147 -3.51 7.98 -6.37
C GLN A 147 -3.78 8.55 -7.77
N LYS A 148 -3.59 7.74 -8.82
CA LYS A 148 -3.82 8.17 -10.20
C LYS A 148 -4.32 7.01 -11.03
N GLU A 149 -5.60 6.99 -11.31
CA GLU A 149 -6.22 6.09 -12.27
C GLU A 149 -5.95 6.58 -13.70
N GLN A 150 -5.75 5.64 -14.62
CA GLN A 150 -5.54 5.88 -16.04
C GLN A 150 -6.89 5.83 -16.78
N THR A 151 -6.88 6.23 -18.05
CA THR A 151 -8.11 6.24 -18.88
C THR A 151 -8.71 4.85 -19.11
N ASP A 152 -7.90 3.79 -18.99
CA ASP A 152 -8.33 2.39 -19.10
C ASP A 152 -8.86 1.80 -17.77
N GLY A 153 -8.84 2.59 -16.70
CA GLY A 153 -9.26 2.22 -15.35
C GLY A 153 -8.18 1.53 -14.50
N THR A 154 -6.97 1.33 -15.02
CA THR A 154 -5.84 0.79 -14.26
C THR A 154 -5.16 1.88 -13.43
N CYS A 155 -4.45 1.50 -12.37
CA CYS A 155 -3.65 2.47 -11.62
C CYS A 155 -2.30 2.74 -12.30
N HIS A 156 -1.89 4.01 -12.38
CA HIS A 156 -0.56 4.38 -12.88
C HIS A 156 0.55 3.77 -12.03
N ALA A 157 1.57 3.19 -12.64
CA ALA A 157 2.62 2.40 -11.96
C ALA A 157 3.29 3.15 -10.79
N ASP A 158 3.65 4.42 -11.01
CA ASP A 158 4.32 5.26 -9.99
C ASP A 158 3.39 5.83 -8.92
N HIS A 159 2.08 5.58 -9.03
CA HIS A 159 1.04 6.06 -8.10
C HIS A 159 0.30 4.91 -7.41
N ARG A 160 0.87 3.70 -7.46
CA ARG A 160 0.46 2.53 -6.67
C ARG A 160 1.31 2.46 -5.42
N TYR A 161 0.68 2.42 -4.26
CA TYR A 161 1.38 2.27 -2.99
C TYR A 161 0.79 1.10 -2.22
N ILE A 162 1.64 0.39 -1.49
CA ILE A 162 1.21 -0.66 -0.59
C ILE A 162 2.06 -0.64 0.67
N TRP A 163 1.41 -0.89 1.80
CA TRP A 163 2.03 -1.04 3.11
C TRP A 163 1.57 -2.36 3.71
N ILE A 164 2.54 -3.16 4.12
CA ILE A 164 2.31 -4.36 4.93
C ILE A 164 2.49 -3.94 6.37
N LEU A 165 1.39 -4.00 7.11
CA LEU A 165 1.32 -3.61 8.49
C LEU A 165 1.39 -4.86 9.37
N ALA A 166 2.07 -4.78 10.50
CA ALA A 166 2.11 -5.85 11.49
C ALA A 166 2.17 -5.31 12.93
N LYS A 167 1.74 -6.11 13.90
CA LYS A 167 1.92 -5.79 15.33
C LYS A 167 3.37 -6.02 15.80
N LYS A 168 4.07 -6.92 15.11
CA LYS A 168 5.50 -7.23 15.28
C LYS A 168 6.35 -6.49 14.24
N SER A 169 7.66 -6.43 14.45
CA SER A 169 8.59 -5.70 13.56
C SER A 169 9.07 -6.52 12.35
N THR A 170 8.72 -7.81 12.27
CA THR A 170 9.11 -8.72 11.17
C THR A 170 7.96 -9.67 10.84
N LEU A 171 7.90 -10.15 9.60
CA LEU A 171 6.92 -11.15 9.17
C LEU A 171 7.47 -12.57 9.32
N THR A 172 6.59 -13.53 9.58
CA THR A 172 6.85 -14.96 9.39
C THR A 172 6.92 -15.28 7.89
N PRO A 173 7.49 -16.43 7.49
CA PRO A 173 7.51 -16.84 6.09
C PRO A 173 6.11 -16.95 5.45
N GLU A 174 5.11 -17.39 6.20
CA GLU A 174 3.73 -17.49 5.72
C GLU A 174 3.10 -16.11 5.48
N GLU A 175 3.26 -15.19 6.44
CA GLU A 175 2.81 -13.81 6.30
C GLU A 175 3.51 -13.10 5.14
N GLU A 176 4.80 -13.36 4.94
CA GLU A 176 5.55 -12.82 3.83
C GLU A 176 5.07 -13.35 2.47
N ALA A 177 4.81 -14.65 2.37
CA ALA A 177 4.22 -15.24 1.16
C ALA A 177 2.83 -14.64 0.87
N ARG A 178 1.99 -14.47 1.90
CA ARG A 178 0.67 -13.84 1.78
C ARG A 178 0.78 -12.38 1.33
N ALA A 179 1.66 -11.60 1.96
CA ALA A 179 1.89 -10.20 1.62
C ALA A 179 2.36 -10.04 0.16
N ASN A 180 3.30 -10.86 -0.29
CA ASN A 180 3.79 -10.85 -1.67
C ASN A 180 2.71 -11.27 -2.67
N GLY A 181 1.89 -12.28 -2.34
CA GLY A 181 0.78 -12.70 -3.19
C GLY A 181 -0.28 -11.60 -3.36
N ILE A 182 -0.65 -10.91 -2.27
CA ILE A 182 -1.59 -9.78 -2.33
C ILE A 182 -0.98 -8.61 -3.11
N ALA A 183 0.28 -8.26 -2.87
CA ALA A 183 0.95 -7.20 -3.62
C ALA A 183 0.98 -7.50 -5.13
N ALA A 184 1.26 -8.75 -5.52
CA ALA A 184 1.26 -9.18 -6.91
C ALA A 184 -0.15 -9.06 -7.54
N SER A 185 -1.22 -9.35 -6.77
CA SER A 185 -2.61 -9.20 -7.25
C SER A 185 -2.99 -7.76 -7.61
N VAL A 186 -2.27 -6.76 -7.06
CA VAL A 186 -2.44 -5.34 -7.37
C VAL A 186 -1.25 -4.76 -8.16
N CYS A 187 -0.53 -5.61 -8.87
CA CYS A 187 0.57 -5.23 -9.76
C CYS A 187 1.73 -4.52 -9.08
N ILE A 188 2.07 -4.97 -7.86
CA ILE A 188 3.23 -4.49 -7.10
C ILE A 188 4.14 -5.68 -6.79
N SER A 189 5.43 -5.50 -7.07
CA SER A 189 6.50 -6.43 -6.72
C SER A 189 7.65 -5.68 -6.04
N GLY A 190 8.60 -6.40 -5.44
CA GLY A 190 9.81 -5.80 -4.90
C GLY A 190 9.56 -4.95 -3.64
N LEU A 191 8.83 -5.51 -2.66
CA LEU A 191 8.61 -4.86 -1.39
C LEU A 191 9.93 -4.67 -0.62
N LYS A 192 10.14 -3.47 -0.10
CA LYS A 192 11.26 -3.05 0.74
C LYS A 192 10.89 -3.26 2.21
N THR A 193 11.85 -3.66 3.03
CA THR A 193 11.69 -3.79 4.48
C THR A 193 11.86 -2.42 5.15
N VAL A 194 11.07 -2.18 6.20
CA VAL A 194 11.22 -1.00 7.07
C VAL A 194 11.97 -1.39 8.34
N ASP A 195 13.03 -0.65 8.66
CA ASP A 195 13.76 -0.82 9.92
C ASP A 195 13.02 -0.13 11.08
N HIS A 196 13.03 -0.75 12.26
CA HIS A 196 12.39 -0.22 13.48
C HIS A 196 13.38 -0.06 14.65
N ASN A 197 14.68 -0.05 14.39
CA ASN A 197 15.70 -0.04 15.45
C ASN A 197 15.94 1.36 16.07
N GLN A 198 15.50 2.43 15.39
CA GLN A 198 15.61 3.80 15.87
C GLN A 198 14.23 4.46 16.00
N PRO A 199 13.48 4.15 17.06
CA PRO A 199 12.11 4.58 17.18
C PRO A 199 12.00 6.11 17.21
N CYS A 200 10.95 6.62 16.58
CA CYS A 200 10.45 7.95 16.84
C CYS A 200 9.67 7.95 18.16
N PRO A 201 9.76 9.05 18.93
CA PRO A 201 9.01 9.22 20.17
C PRO A 201 7.50 9.32 19.92
#